data_AF-A0A960PRG1-F1
#
_entry.id   AF-A0A960PRG1-F1
#
_cell.length_a   1.000
_cell.length_b   1.000
_cell.length_c   1.000
_cell.angle_alpha   90.00
_cell.angle_beta   90.00
_cell.angle_gamma   90.00
#
_symmetry.space_group_name_H-M   'P 1'
#
loop_
_entity.id
_entity.type
_entity.pdbx_description
1 polymer ?
#
loop_
_entity_poly.entity_id
_entity_poly.type
_entity_poly.pdbx_seq_one_letter_code
_entity_poly.pdbx_strand_id
1 'polypeptide(L)'
;WKADQVTILQALGVLDPEGNPTGRLEVVKGAQVARLTQEEFDAERGKILGACSECHSENFAKAELAKGDDLIREADHLLAEAIRIVAGLYRDGVLERPEGYASAFPDLLTFHDAPTPIEQLLFEMHLKHRMRAFQGAFHANPDYALWYGWSEMVRDLSEIRERAEDLRRHRMHHPEEAK
;
A
#
# COMPACT_ATOMS: atom_id res chain seq x y z
N TRP A 1 -9.61 5.33 -8.27
CA TRP A 1 -8.20 5.18 -7.89
C TRP A 1 -7.59 3.86 -8.41
N LYS A 2 -8.02 3.35 -9.59
CA LYS A 2 -7.54 2.07 -10.13
C LYS A 2 -6.04 2.05 -10.39
N ALA A 3 -5.47 3.19 -10.83
CA ALA A 3 -4.02 3.33 -11.04
C ALA A 3 -3.23 3.10 -9.74
N ASP A 4 -3.76 3.53 -8.59
CA ASP A 4 -3.12 3.34 -7.29
C ASP A 4 -3.20 1.90 -6.84
N GLN A 5 -4.36 1.26 -7.04
CA GLN A 5 -4.51 -0.18 -6.80
C GLN A 5 -3.52 -0.99 -7.65
N VAL A 6 -3.35 -0.65 -8.94
CA VAL A 6 -2.34 -1.30 -9.79
C VAL A 6 -0.94 -1.10 -9.20
N THR A 7 -0.56 0.13 -8.87
CA THR A 7 0.75 0.40 -8.23
C THR A 7 0.96 -0.43 -6.94
N ILE A 8 -0.06 -0.56 -6.09
CA ILE A 8 0.03 -1.36 -4.87
C ILE A 8 0.16 -2.86 -5.22
N LEU A 9 -0.59 -3.36 -6.19
CA LEU A 9 -0.47 -4.76 -6.65
C LEU A 9 0.90 -5.07 -7.27
N GLN A 10 1.53 -4.09 -7.93
CA GLN A 10 2.91 -4.20 -8.41
C GLN A 10 3.89 -4.31 -7.24
N ALA A 11 3.73 -3.47 -6.21
CA ALA A 11 4.59 -3.50 -5.04
C ALA A 11 4.36 -4.73 -4.13
N LEU A 12 3.19 -5.38 -4.23
CA LEU A 12 2.94 -6.69 -3.61
C LEU A 12 3.50 -7.84 -4.46
N GLY A 13 4.05 -7.55 -5.64
CA GLY A 13 4.54 -8.52 -6.60
C GLY A 13 3.43 -9.38 -7.21
N VAL A 14 2.16 -9.01 -7.07
CA VAL A 14 1.02 -9.69 -7.73
C VAL A 14 1.01 -9.38 -9.22
N LEU A 15 1.40 -8.16 -9.56
CA LEU A 15 1.70 -7.71 -10.91
C LEU A 15 3.19 -7.40 -11.03
N ASP A 16 3.75 -7.55 -12.24
CA ASP A 16 5.09 -7.05 -12.56
C ASP A 16 5.08 -5.52 -12.80
N PRO A 17 6.24 -4.85 -12.92
CA PRO A 17 6.31 -3.41 -13.16
C PRO A 17 5.56 -2.92 -14.42
N GLU A 18 5.34 -3.80 -15.40
CA GLU A 18 4.58 -3.54 -16.62
C GLU A 18 3.06 -3.76 -16.44
N GLY A 19 2.64 -4.37 -15.33
CA GLY A 19 1.25 -4.63 -14.98
C GLY A 19 0.73 -6.01 -15.37
N ASN A 20 1.60 -6.94 -15.78
CA ASN A 20 1.23 -8.31 -16.09
C ASN A 20 1.16 -9.16 -14.80
N PRO A 21 0.25 -10.15 -14.72
CA PRO A 21 0.20 -11.08 -13.60
C PRO A 21 1.49 -11.87 -13.38
N THR A 22 1.88 -12.05 -12.11
CA THR A 22 2.99 -12.93 -11.72
C THR A 22 2.47 -14.24 -11.12
N GLY A 23 3.39 -15.15 -10.76
CA GLY A 23 3.06 -16.35 -9.98
C GLY A 23 2.40 -16.07 -8.63
N ARG A 24 2.61 -14.89 -8.01
CA ARG A 24 1.94 -14.52 -6.75
C ARG A 24 0.43 -14.37 -6.93
N LEU A 25 -0.06 -13.98 -8.12
CA LEU A 25 -1.50 -13.91 -8.37
C LEU A 25 -2.17 -15.28 -8.22
N GLU A 26 -1.52 -16.35 -8.68
CA GLU A 26 -2.06 -17.70 -8.56
C GLU A 26 -2.09 -18.18 -7.10
N VAL A 27 -1.12 -17.76 -6.28
CA VAL A 27 -1.16 -17.99 -4.83
C VAL A 27 -2.32 -17.24 -4.18
N VAL A 28 -2.52 -15.96 -4.51
CA VAL A 28 -3.64 -15.14 -4.00
C VAL A 28 -5.00 -15.77 -4.33
N LYS A 29 -5.16 -16.27 -5.56
CA LYS A 29 -6.35 -17.02 -6.01
C LYS A 29 -6.53 -18.32 -5.23
N GLY A 30 -5.50 -19.17 -5.21
CA GLY A 30 -5.57 -20.50 -4.61
C GLY A 30 -5.80 -20.48 -3.10
N ALA A 31 -5.24 -19.48 -2.41
CA ALA A 31 -5.41 -19.29 -0.97
C ALA A 31 -6.61 -18.39 -0.60
N GLN A 32 -7.38 -17.91 -1.58
CA GLN A 32 -8.56 -17.04 -1.38
C GLN A 32 -8.28 -15.80 -0.52
N VAL A 33 -7.10 -15.20 -0.66
CA VAL A 33 -6.64 -14.05 0.14
C VAL A 33 -7.43 -12.78 -0.17
N ALA A 34 -8.02 -12.69 -1.37
CA ALA A 34 -8.86 -11.58 -1.80
C ALA A 34 -10.11 -12.09 -2.52
N ARG A 35 -11.18 -11.28 -2.52
CA ARG A 35 -12.30 -11.46 -3.45
C ARG A 35 -11.90 -10.82 -4.78
N LEU A 36 -12.00 -11.60 -5.86
CA LEU A 36 -11.47 -11.20 -7.17
C LEU A 36 -12.57 -10.75 -8.12
N THR A 37 -13.82 -10.91 -7.72
CA THR A 37 -14.99 -10.45 -8.45
C THR A 37 -15.80 -9.46 -7.60
N GLN A 38 -16.51 -8.56 -8.28
CA GLN A 38 -17.42 -7.63 -7.62
C GLN A 38 -18.54 -8.38 -6.89
N GLU A 39 -19.05 -9.46 -7.50
CA GLU A 39 -20.12 -10.28 -6.93
C GLU A 39 -19.70 -10.90 -5.59
N GLU A 40 -18.52 -11.50 -5.51
CA GLU A 40 -18.02 -12.07 -4.25
C GLU A 40 -17.76 -10.99 -3.20
N PHE A 41 -17.23 -9.82 -3.61
CA PHE A 41 -17.03 -8.70 -2.69
C PHE A 41 -18.37 -8.19 -2.14
N ASP A 42 -19.36 -7.99 -3.01
CA ASP A 42 -20.70 -7.51 -2.63
C ASP A 42 -21.42 -8.53 -1.73
N ALA A 43 -21.22 -9.82 -1.97
CA ALA A 43 -21.75 -10.88 -1.11
C ALA A 43 -21.19 -10.79 0.32
N GLU A 44 -19.87 -10.60 0.50
CA GLU A 44 -19.28 -10.39 1.82
C GLU A 44 -19.72 -9.06 2.45
N ARG A 45 -19.78 -7.98 1.66
CA ARG A 45 -20.26 -6.67 2.09
C ARG A 45 -21.71 -6.73 2.58
N GLY A 46 -22.55 -7.51 1.92
CA GLY A 46 -23.93 -7.75 2.31
C GLY A 46 -24.06 -8.41 3.68
N LYS A 47 -23.16 -9.35 4.02
CA LYS A 47 -23.12 -9.96 5.37
C LYS A 47 -22.78 -8.94 6.45
N ILE A 48 -21.80 -8.08 6.20
CA ILE A 48 -21.43 -6.99 7.12
C ILE A 48 -22.61 -6.05 7.32
N LEU A 49 -23.25 -5.61 6.23
CA LEU A 49 -24.42 -4.73 6.30
C LEU A 49 -25.57 -5.36 7.08
N GLY A 50 -25.81 -6.66 6.87
CA GLY A 50 -26.79 -7.44 7.63
C GLY A 50 -26.54 -7.40 9.13
N ALA A 51 -25.31 -7.69 9.56
CA ALA A 51 -24.93 -7.64 10.98
C ALA A 51 -25.08 -6.23 11.58
N CYS A 52 -24.65 -5.17 10.87
CA CYS A 52 -24.83 -3.80 11.34
C CYS A 52 -26.32 -3.42 11.47
N SER A 53 -27.17 -3.96 10.59
CA SER A 53 -28.60 -3.64 10.54
C SER A 53 -29.43 -4.32 11.62
N GLU A 54 -28.84 -5.22 12.41
CA GLU A 54 -29.47 -5.77 13.62
C GLU A 54 -29.69 -4.69 14.70
N CYS A 55 -28.84 -3.65 14.70
CA CYS A 55 -28.87 -2.58 15.71
C CYS A 55 -29.03 -1.17 15.10
N HIS A 56 -28.53 -0.95 13.89
CA HIS A 56 -28.54 0.38 13.24
C HIS A 56 -29.45 0.40 12.01
N SER A 57 -29.92 1.59 11.62
CA SER A 57 -30.61 1.72 10.33
C SER A 57 -29.68 1.34 9.18
N GLU A 58 -30.22 0.71 8.15
CA GLU A 58 -29.45 0.33 6.97
C GLU A 58 -28.75 1.53 6.31
N ASN A 59 -29.39 2.69 6.29
CA ASN A 59 -28.81 3.93 5.76
C ASN A 59 -27.57 4.38 6.55
N PHE A 60 -27.62 4.27 7.89
CA PHE A 60 -26.47 4.57 8.74
C PHE A 60 -25.32 3.60 8.46
N ALA A 61 -25.60 2.29 8.43
CA ALA A 61 -24.58 1.28 8.19
C ALA A 61 -23.91 1.44 6.82
N LYS A 62 -24.70 1.70 5.76
CA LYS A 62 -24.17 2.02 4.43
C LYS A 62 -23.28 3.26 4.44
N ALA A 63 -23.69 4.31 5.14
CA ALA A 63 -22.92 5.55 5.22
C ALA A 63 -21.58 5.36 5.96
N GLU A 64 -21.54 4.63 7.07
CA GLU A 64 -20.29 4.35 7.79
C GLU A 64 -19.33 3.50 6.98
N LEU A 65 -19.83 2.45 6.32
CA LEU A 65 -18.97 1.61 5.48
C LEU A 65 -18.44 2.39 4.26
N ALA A 66 -19.24 3.29 3.69
CA ALA A 66 -18.80 4.18 2.60
C ALA A 66 -17.68 5.14 3.05
N LYS A 67 -17.78 5.70 4.26
CA LYS A 67 -16.68 6.51 4.85
C LYS A 67 -15.40 5.69 5.00
N GLY A 68 -15.53 4.42 5.40
CA GLY A 68 -14.39 3.51 5.48
C GLY A 68 -13.74 3.28 4.11
N ASP A 69 -14.54 3.03 3.07
CA ASP A 69 -14.04 2.87 1.70
C ASP A 69 -13.36 4.14 1.18
N ASP A 70 -13.92 5.31 1.48
CA ASP A 70 -13.33 6.60 1.13
C ASP A 70 -11.98 6.81 1.85
N LEU A 71 -11.87 6.45 3.13
CA LEU A 71 -10.58 6.53 3.83
C LEU A 71 -9.53 5.58 3.22
N ILE A 72 -9.93 4.38 2.83
CA ILE A 72 -9.01 3.44 2.14
C ILE A 72 -8.54 4.00 0.81
N ARG A 73 -9.42 4.66 0.07
CA ARG A 73 -9.04 5.34 -1.18
C ARG A 73 -7.98 6.40 -0.95
N GLU A 74 -8.13 7.23 0.09
CA GLU A 74 -7.14 8.25 0.44
C GLU A 74 -5.82 7.64 0.92
N ALA A 75 -5.88 6.60 1.75
CA ALA A 75 -4.69 5.87 2.19
C ALA A 75 -3.95 5.20 1.01
N ASP A 76 -4.70 4.63 0.04
CA ASP A 76 -4.14 4.04 -1.17
C ASP A 76 -3.46 5.08 -2.06
N HIS A 77 -4.03 6.29 -2.17
CA HIS A 77 -3.38 7.39 -2.89
C HIS A 77 -2.01 7.72 -2.29
N LEU A 78 -1.93 7.87 -0.97
CA LEU A 78 -0.65 8.15 -0.28
C LEU A 78 0.37 7.03 -0.50
N LEU A 79 -0.05 5.78 -0.29
CA LEU A 79 0.85 4.62 -0.43
C LEU A 79 1.33 4.45 -1.87
N ALA A 80 0.44 4.59 -2.86
CA ALA A 80 0.82 4.48 -4.26
C ALA A 80 1.79 5.58 -4.69
N GLU A 81 1.64 6.80 -4.16
CA GLU A 81 2.63 7.85 -4.40
C GLU A 81 4.01 7.47 -3.83
N ALA A 82 4.05 7.01 -2.59
CA ALA A 82 5.29 6.55 -1.95
C ALA A 82 5.97 5.43 -2.73
N ILE A 83 5.20 4.43 -3.20
CA ILE A 83 5.70 3.34 -4.06
C ILE A 83 6.32 3.91 -5.34
N ARG A 84 5.64 4.84 -6.03
CA ARG A 84 6.14 5.45 -7.27
C ARG A 84 7.43 6.23 -7.07
N ILE A 85 7.59 6.87 -5.92
CA ILE A 85 8.83 7.58 -5.57
C ILE A 85 9.99 6.59 -5.45
N VAL A 86 9.81 5.51 -4.68
CA VAL A 86 10.85 4.47 -4.49
C VAL A 86 11.14 3.73 -5.79
N ALA A 87 10.12 3.36 -6.56
CA ALA A 87 10.28 2.79 -7.91
C ALA A 87 11.03 3.74 -8.85
N GLY A 88 10.83 5.06 -8.69
CA GLY A 88 11.58 6.07 -9.41
C GLY A 88 13.08 6.00 -9.11
N LEU A 89 13.48 5.76 -7.86
CA LEU A 89 14.89 5.63 -7.51
C LEU A 89 15.56 4.42 -8.15
N TYR A 90 14.85 3.30 -8.29
CA TYR A 90 15.32 2.14 -9.05
C TYR A 90 15.49 2.47 -10.54
N ARG A 91 14.48 3.10 -11.15
CA ARG A 91 14.52 3.50 -12.56
C ARG A 91 15.65 4.49 -12.85
N ASP A 92 15.92 5.40 -11.91
CA ASP A 92 16.96 6.41 -12.02
C ASP A 92 18.37 5.83 -11.74
N GLY A 93 18.49 4.53 -11.41
CA GLY A 93 19.77 3.89 -11.04
C GLY A 93 20.34 4.37 -9.70
N VAL A 94 19.52 5.03 -8.87
CA VAL A 94 19.91 5.49 -7.54
C VAL A 94 19.94 4.31 -6.58
N LEU A 95 18.91 3.47 -6.62
CA LEU A 95 18.86 2.19 -5.92
C LEU A 95 19.23 1.05 -6.86
N GLU A 96 20.01 0.11 -6.35
CA GLU A 96 20.37 -1.12 -7.05
C GLU A 96 19.42 -2.25 -6.67
N ARG A 97 19.06 -3.10 -7.65
CA ARG A 97 18.19 -4.24 -7.40
C ARG A 97 18.89 -5.24 -6.46
N PRO A 98 18.32 -5.55 -5.29
CA PRO A 98 18.89 -6.52 -4.36
C PRO A 98 18.95 -7.94 -4.95
N GLU A 99 19.92 -8.72 -4.48
CA GLU A 99 20.02 -10.16 -4.77
C GLU A 99 18.85 -10.90 -4.12
N GLY A 100 17.78 -11.14 -4.90
CA GLY A 100 16.55 -11.78 -4.44
C GLY A 100 15.28 -11.12 -4.95
N TYR A 101 15.35 -9.86 -5.38
CA TYR A 101 14.20 -9.17 -5.96
C TYR A 101 13.93 -9.65 -7.39
N ALA A 102 12.67 -9.87 -7.73
CA ALA A 102 12.27 -10.29 -9.08
C ALA A 102 12.55 -9.20 -10.14
N SER A 103 12.47 -7.93 -9.76
CA SER A 103 12.68 -6.76 -10.62
C SER A 103 13.25 -5.59 -9.82
N ALA A 104 13.77 -4.56 -10.50
CA ALA A 104 14.20 -3.31 -9.87
C ALA A 104 12.97 -2.45 -9.49
N PHE A 105 12.21 -2.92 -8.52
CA PHE A 105 10.95 -2.33 -8.06
C PHE A 105 10.76 -2.68 -6.57
N PRO A 106 10.19 -1.79 -5.72
CA PRO A 106 9.97 -2.09 -4.31
C PRO A 106 9.02 -3.28 -4.11
N ASP A 107 9.36 -4.16 -3.17
CA ASP A 107 8.52 -5.30 -2.78
C ASP A 107 8.11 -5.20 -1.31
N LEU A 108 6.82 -4.93 -1.07
CA LEU A 108 6.21 -4.73 0.25
C LEU A 108 6.20 -6.01 1.10
N LEU A 109 6.43 -7.18 0.49
CA LEU A 109 6.45 -8.48 1.17
C LEU A 109 7.87 -8.96 1.50
N THR A 110 8.86 -8.07 1.44
CA THR A 110 10.23 -8.33 1.95
C THR A 110 10.35 -8.06 3.45
N PHE A 111 9.34 -7.41 4.06
CA PHE A 111 9.28 -7.17 5.49
C PHE A 111 10.57 -6.55 6.07
N HIS A 112 11.18 -7.25 7.02
CA HIS A 112 12.43 -6.84 7.68
C HIS A 112 13.66 -7.01 6.80
N ASP A 113 13.53 -7.74 5.68
CA ASP A 113 14.60 -7.93 4.69
C ASP A 113 14.62 -6.79 3.65
N ALA A 114 13.77 -5.77 3.80
CA ALA A 114 13.85 -4.55 3.00
C ALA A 114 15.26 -3.93 3.11
N PRO A 115 15.98 -3.79 1.99
CA PRO A 115 17.44 -3.63 1.94
C PRO A 115 17.88 -2.19 2.27
N THR A 116 16.96 -1.22 2.18
CA THR A 116 17.27 0.20 2.40
C THR A 116 16.32 0.84 3.41
N PRO A 117 16.78 1.88 4.15
CA PRO A 117 15.91 2.59 5.09
C PRO A 117 14.65 3.18 4.46
N ILE A 118 14.72 3.64 3.20
CA ILE A 118 13.53 4.18 2.50
C ILE A 118 12.52 3.07 2.15
N GLU A 119 12.98 1.85 1.88
CA GLU A 119 12.09 0.69 1.69
C GLU A 119 11.53 0.17 3.01
N GLN A 120 12.28 0.23 4.11
CA GLN A 120 11.78 -0.09 5.45
C GLN A 120 10.66 0.88 5.88
N LEU A 121 10.83 2.17 5.58
CA LEU A 121 9.80 3.18 5.82
C LEU A 121 8.56 2.94 4.95
N LEU A 122 8.73 2.59 3.67
CA LEU A 122 7.62 2.22 2.78
C LEU A 122 6.87 0.98 3.29
N PHE A 123 7.61 -0.02 3.78
CA PHE A 123 7.05 -1.20 4.43
C PHE A 123 6.22 -0.84 5.67
N GLU A 124 6.75 0.01 6.55
CA GLU A 124 6.04 0.46 7.76
C GLU A 124 4.76 1.22 7.40
N MET A 125 4.84 2.12 6.41
CA MET A 125 3.68 2.83 5.87
C MET A 125 2.58 1.86 5.41
N HIS A 126 2.94 0.76 4.73
CA HIS A 126 1.98 -0.23 4.25
C HIS A 126 1.42 -1.13 5.36
N LEU A 127 2.26 -1.81 6.14
CA LEU A 127 1.82 -2.86 7.07
C LEU A 127 1.44 -2.35 8.46
N LYS A 128 1.86 -1.15 8.83
CA LYS A 128 1.50 -0.54 10.11
C LYS A 128 0.49 0.58 9.92
N HIS A 129 0.86 1.66 9.23
CA HIS A 129 0.04 2.86 9.22
C HIS A 129 -1.21 2.72 8.35
N ARG A 130 -1.11 2.16 7.13
CA ARG A 130 -2.29 1.84 6.31
C ARG A 130 -3.20 0.80 6.98
N MET A 131 -2.64 -0.20 7.64
CA MET A 131 -3.43 -1.20 8.38
C MET A 131 -4.19 -0.57 9.56
N ARG A 132 -3.60 0.41 10.26
CA ARG A 132 -4.29 1.16 11.31
C ARG A 132 -5.41 2.03 10.78
N ALA A 133 -5.21 2.70 9.63
CA ALA A 133 -6.26 3.43 8.95
C ALA A 133 -7.44 2.50 8.59
N PHE A 134 -7.13 1.33 8.00
CA PHE A 134 -8.12 0.30 7.69
C PHE A 134 -8.86 -0.21 8.93
N GLN A 135 -8.12 -0.67 9.94
CA GLN A 135 -8.71 -1.22 11.15
C GLN A 135 -9.53 -0.16 11.89
N GLY A 136 -9.03 1.07 12.00
CA GLY A 136 -9.74 2.17 12.64
C GLY A 136 -11.06 2.50 11.95
N ALA A 137 -11.08 2.57 10.61
CA ALA A 137 -12.29 2.81 9.85
C ALA A 137 -13.35 1.72 10.06
N PHE A 138 -12.95 0.45 9.92
CA PHE A 138 -13.90 -0.67 9.94
C PHE A 138 -14.20 -1.21 11.36
N HIS A 139 -13.55 -0.66 12.40
CA HIS A 139 -13.88 -0.92 13.82
C HIS A 139 -14.32 0.35 14.57
N ALA A 140 -14.75 1.38 13.83
CA ALA A 140 -15.30 2.62 14.39
C ALA A 140 -14.40 3.30 15.44
N ASN A 141 -13.08 3.27 15.25
CA ASN A 141 -12.11 3.95 16.10
C ASN A 141 -11.50 5.16 15.34
N PRO A 142 -12.04 6.38 15.53
CA PRO A 142 -11.60 7.56 14.79
C PRO A 142 -10.17 7.99 15.13
N ASP A 143 -9.73 7.76 16.37
CA ASP A 143 -8.35 8.07 16.81
C ASP A 143 -7.35 7.15 16.11
N TYR A 144 -7.66 5.86 16.02
CA TYR A 144 -6.85 4.87 15.31
C TYR A 144 -6.83 5.11 13.79
N ALA A 145 -7.98 5.46 13.22
CA ALA A 145 -8.10 5.76 11.80
C ALA A 145 -7.30 7.00 11.40
N LEU A 146 -7.44 8.08 12.18
CA LEU A 146 -6.85 9.38 11.88
C LEU A 146 -5.41 9.49 12.36
N TRP A 147 -5.18 9.44 13.68
CA TRP A 147 -3.88 9.82 14.25
C TRP A 147 -2.83 8.74 14.09
N TYR A 148 -3.18 7.47 14.33
CA TYR A 148 -2.23 6.37 14.21
C TYR A 148 -2.16 5.75 12.81
N GLY A 149 -3.14 6.07 11.96
CA GLY A 149 -3.27 5.60 10.59
C GLY A 149 -2.91 6.69 9.59
N TRP A 150 -3.93 7.40 9.11
CA TRP A 150 -3.80 8.34 8.00
C TRP A 150 -2.75 9.46 8.24
N SER A 151 -2.71 10.04 9.44
CA SER A 151 -1.74 11.09 9.80
C SER A 151 -0.29 10.58 9.76
N GLU A 152 -0.04 9.34 10.21
CA GLU A 152 1.29 8.73 10.09
C GLU A 152 1.65 8.46 8.63
N MET A 153 0.70 8.01 7.80
CA MET A 153 0.97 7.84 6.35
C MET A 153 1.34 9.16 5.66
N VAL A 154 0.74 10.29 6.06
CA VAL A 154 1.11 11.61 5.53
C VAL A 154 2.55 11.98 5.93
N ARG A 155 2.98 11.62 7.15
CA ARG A 155 4.35 11.82 7.64
C ARG A 155 5.33 10.91 6.90
N ASP A 156 5.01 9.62 6.78
CA ASP A 156 5.80 8.65 6.03
C ASP A 156 6.06 9.13 4.60
N LEU A 157 5.01 9.57 3.89
CA LEU A 157 5.15 10.08 2.52
C LEU A 157 6.06 11.30 2.46
N SER A 158 5.96 12.22 3.43
CA SER A 158 6.81 13.39 3.50
C SER A 158 8.28 13.01 3.70
N GLU A 159 8.55 12.07 4.60
CA GLU A 159 9.89 11.56 4.85
C GLU A 159 10.45 10.75 3.66
N ILE A 160 9.61 9.96 2.97
CA ILE A 160 9.99 9.24 1.74
C ILE A 160 10.39 10.24 0.64
N ARG A 161 9.65 11.34 0.48
CA ARG A 161 10.00 12.40 -0.50
C ARG A 161 11.37 13.00 -0.17
N GLU A 162 11.61 13.39 1.07
CA GLU A 162 12.88 13.97 1.51
C GLU A 162 14.06 13.00 1.30
N ARG A 163 13.93 11.75 1.78
CA ARG A 163 14.95 10.71 1.61
C ARG A 163 15.25 10.41 0.14
N ALA A 164 14.23 10.41 -0.72
CA ALA A 164 14.43 10.18 -2.14
C ALA A 164 15.22 11.32 -2.80
N GLU A 165 15.03 12.57 -2.37
CA GLU A 165 15.85 13.69 -2.82
C GLU A 165 17.29 13.58 -2.32
N ASP A 166 17.49 13.23 -1.05
CA ASP A 166 18.82 13.04 -0.48
C ASP A 166 19.60 11.95 -1.20
N LEU A 167 18.97 10.81 -1.47
CA LEU A 167 19.58 9.71 -2.22
C LEU A 167 20.00 10.15 -3.63
N ARG A 168 19.16 10.93 -4.32
CA ARG A 168 19.51 11.51 -5.62
C ARG A 168 20.67 12.50 -5.52
N ARG A 169 20.66 13.39 -4.52
CA ARG A 169 21.76 14.34 -4.26
C ARG A 169 23.08 13.60 -4.00
N HIS A 170 23.06 12.59 -3.14
CA HIS A 170 24.22 11.75 -2.84
C HIS A 170 24.77 11.11 -4.11
N ARG A 171 23.91 10.47 -4.91
CA ARG A 171 24.30 9.85 -6.19
C ARG A 171 24.90 10.86 -7.18
N MET A 172 24.38 12.09 -7.25
CA MET A 172 24.94 13.14 -8.11
C MET A 172 26.34 13.58 -7.67
N HIS A 173 26.59 13.64 -6.35
CA HIS A 173 27.88 14.04 -5.83
C HIS A 173 28.91 12.90 -5.84
N HIS A 174 28.48 11.64 -5.88
CA HIS A 174 29.35 10.45 -5.79
C HIS A 174 29.07 9.47 -6.97
N PRO A 175 29.30 9.89 -8.23
CA PRO A 175 28.97 9.07 -9.40
C PRO A 175 29.82 7.80 -9.51
N GLU A 176 30.99 7.77 -8.88
CA GLU A 176 31.93 6.64 -8.87
C GLU A 176 31.40 5.42 -8.10
N GLU A 177 30.44 5.63 -7.18
CA GLU A 177 29.82 4.59 -6.33
C GLU A 177 28.69 3.82 -7.06
N ALA A 178 28.50 4.02 -8.37
CA ALA A 178 27.47 3.37 -9.18
C ALA A 178 27.92 2.07 -9.86
N LYS A 179 28.95 1.41 -9.32
CA LYS A 179 29.60 0.25 -9.94
C LYS A 179 29.06 -1.08 -9.47
#